data_AF-A0A2E8B9E5-F1
#
_entry.id   AF-A0A2E8B9E5-F1
#
_cell.length_a   1.000
_cell.length_b   1.000
_cell.length_c   1.000
_cell.angle_alpha   90.00
_cell.angle_beta   90.00
_cell.angle_gamma   90.00
#
_symmetry.space_group_name_H-M   'P 1'
#
loop_
_entity.id
_entity.type
_entity.pdbx_description
1 polymer ?
#
loop_
_entity_poly.entity_id
_entity_poly.type
_entity_poly.pdbx_seq_one_letter_code
_entity_poly.pdbx_strand_id
1 'polypeptide(L)'
;RIGGRQAGEALIKAFDSSHADIRAAAVTSGYSTSYGPAFTAKLGEFIRDKDPRKDQNVRFNACHVLGRYAKWRQLDAQKILTDTVLDTSLSRHIRFQLITAISRTYELMIPGNMYDDRKIILTLVKLLDDPDGGVRGYAHIILKKGTDGVGKFGFNAGHNKTDRQAAIRRWNDWAAQATTPLLSDNFIKKPLK
;
A
#
# COMPACT_ATOMS: atom_id res chain seq x y z
N ARG A 1 11.53 24.34 12.45
CA ARG A 1 10.49 23.46 11.88
C ARG A 1 9.96 22.56 12.99
N ILE A 2 8.68 22.66 13.35
CA ILE A 2 8.01 21.63 14.17
C ILE A 2 7.90 20.40 13.27
N GLY A 3 8.53 19.28 13.64
CA GLY A 3 8.69 18.10 12.78
C GLY A 3 10.12 17.56 12.63
N GLY A 4 11.10 18.18 13.28
CA GLY A 4 12.47 17.64 13.33
C GLY A 4 12.58 16.36 14.18
N ARG A 5 13.79 15.79 14.25
CA ARG A 5 14.10 14.56 15.00
C ARG A 5 13.54 14.56 16.43
N GLN A 6 13.67 15.68 17.14
CA GLN A 6 13.17 15.82 18.52
C GLN A 6 11.64 15.69 18.62
N ALA A 7 10.89 16.18 17.63
CA ALA A 7 9.44 16.00 17.57
C ALA A 7 9.08 14.53 17.32
N GLY A 8 9.84 13.84 16.46
CA GLY A 8 9.67 12.40 16.25
C GLY A 8 9.95 11.59 17.52
N GLU A 9 11.03 11.91 18.24
CA GLU A 9 11.36 11.26 19.52
C GLU A 9 10.27 11.48 20.58
N ALA A 10 9.71 12.69 20.67
CA ALA A 10 8.60 12.98 21.59
C ALA A 10 7.33 12.18 21.25
N LEU A 11 6.99 12.08 19.96
CA LEU A 11 5.81 11.31 19.52
C LEU A 11 5.98 9.81 19.69
N ILE A 12 7.19 9.29 19.49
CA ILE A 12 7.51 7.89 19.78
C ILE A 12 7.29 7.60 21.27
N LYS A 13 7.70 8.50 22.18
CA LYS A 13 7.39 8.34 23.62
C LYS A 13 5.89 8.39 23.90
N ALA A 14 5.13 9.21 23.17
CA ALA A 14 3.68 9.28 23.32
C ALA A 14 2.96 7.97 22.91
N PHE A 15 3.60 7.11 22.10
CA PHE A 15 3.09 5.78 21.78
C PHE A 15 3.06 4.82 22.98
N ASP A 16 3.85 5.09 24.01
CA ASP A 16 3.89 4.28 25.23
C ASP A 16 2.92 4.80 26.32
N SER A 17 2.17 5.86 26.03
CA SER A 17 1.14 6.37 26.94
C SER A 17 0.11 5.29 27.26
N SER A 18 -0.37 5.23 28.51
CA SER A 18 -1.50 4.38 28.90
C SER A 18 -2.81 4.81 28.23
N HIS A 19 -2.92 6.10 27.85
CA HIS A 19 -4.12 6.69 27.28
C HIS A 19 -4.16 6.55 25.74
N ALA A 20 -5.21 5.89 25.23
CA ALA A 20 -5.35 5.55 23.81
C ALA A 20 -5.56 6.78 22.91
N ASP A 21 -6.17 7.84 23.43
CA ASP A 21 -6.34 9.14 22.78
C ASP A 21 -5.00 9.84 22.56
N ILE A 22 -4.07 9.78 23.52
CA ILE A 22 -2.70 10.29 23.35
C ILE A 22 -1.97 9.52 22.25
N ARG A 23 -2.05 8.18 22.24
CA ARG A 23 -1.47 7.36 21.17
C ARG A 23 -2.08 7.70 19.82
N ALA A 24 -3.40 7.87 19.75
CA ALA A 24 -4.10 8.23 18.52
C ALA A 24 -3.70 9.62 18.02
N ALA A 25 -3.64 10.62 18.91
CA ALA A 25 -3.18 11.96 18.59
C ALA A 25 -1.74 11.93 18.03
N ALA A 26 -0.86 11.16 18.66
CA ALA A 26 0.51 10.99 18.20
C ALA A 26 0.57 10.40 16.78
N VAL A 27 -0.21 9.37 16.48
CA VAL A 27 -0.30 8.83 15.11
C VAL A 27 -0.85 9.87 14.14
N THR A 28 -1.95 10.55 14.48
CA THR A 28 -2.61 11.51 13.58
C THR A 28 -1.72 12.71 13.22
N SER A 29 -0.75 13.08 14.06
CA SER A 29 0.24 14.10 13.71
C SER A 29 1.02 13.76 12.43
N GLY A 30 1.22 12.46 12.15
CA GLY A 30 1.87 11.94 10.94
C GLY A 30 1.07 12.19 9.66
N TYR A 31 -0.18 12.66 9.74
CA TYR A 31 -0.87 13.14 8.55
C TYR A 31 -0.22 14.41 7.98
N SER A 32 0.32 15.28 8.82
CA SER A 32 0.78 16.61 8.39
C SER A 32 2.29 16.67 8.12
N THR A 33 3.05 15.71 8.62
CA THR A 33 4.52 15.68 8.47
C THR A 33 5.06 14.26 8.61
N SER A 34 6.32 14.06 8.25
CA SER A 34 7.05 12.80 8.44
C SER A 34 8.08 12.95 9.55
N TYR A 35 8.07 12.02 10.50
CA TYR A 35 8.96 12.01 11.67
C TYR A 35 10.15 11.04 11.56
N GLY A 36 10.31 10.38 10.42
CA GLY A 36 11.44 9.50 10.11
C GLY A 36 11.21 8.01 10.41
N PRO A 37 12.22 7.17 10.15
CA PRO A 37 12.06 5.70 10.09
C PRO A 37 11.53 5.06 11.38
N ALA A 38 11.97 5.52 12.56
CA ALA A 38 11.54 4.96 13.84
C ALA A 38 10.04 5.16 14.09
N PHE A 39 9.50 6.33 13.74
CA PHE A 39 8.06 6.60 13.81
C PHE A 39 7.31 5.68 12.83
N THR A 40 7.80 5.58 11.58
CA THR A 40 7.21 4.71 10.55
C THR A 40 7.21 3.24 10.95
N ALA A 41 8.27 2.75 11.61
CA ALA A 41 8.35 1.39 12.15
C ALA A 41 7.26 1.14 13.21
N LYS A 42 7.05 2.09 14.13
CA LYS A 42 6.00 2.02 15.16
C LYS A 42 4.59 1.98 14.58
N LEU A 43 4.32 2.70 13.47
CA LEU A 43 3.05 2.55 12.75
C LEU A 43 2.83 1.10 12.30
N GLY A 44 3.88 0.46 11.77
CA GLY A 44 3.85 -0.94 11.37
C GLY A 44 3.61 -1.90 12.54
N GLU A 45 4.16 -1.61 13.72
CA GLU A 45 3.90 -2.38 14.95
C GLU A 45 2.43 -2.31 15.36
N PHE A 46 1.83 -1.11 15.40
CA PHE A 46 0.41 -0.95 15.73
C PHE A 46 -0.50 -1.72 14.78
N ILE A 47 -0.23 -1.65 13.47
CA ILE A 47 -1.04 -2.34 12.46
C ILE A 47 -1.03 -3.87 12.71
N ARG A 48 0.14 -4.42 13.06
CA ARG A 48 0.36 -5.86 13.27
C ARG A 48 -0.02 -6.37 14.66
N ASP A 49 -0.42 -5.49 15.58
CA ASP A 49 -0.97 -5.92 16.86
C ASP A 49 -2.18 -6.83 16.63
N LYS A 50 -2.13 -8.05 17.15
CA LYS A 50 -3.14 -9.08 16.89
C LYS A 50 -4.38 -8.93 17.74
N ASP A 51 -4.38 -8.08 18.76
CA ASP A 51 -5.58 -7.79 19.54
C ASP A 51 -6.55 -6.93 18.70
N PRO A 52 -7.71 -7.46 18.28
CA PRO A 52 -8.66 -6.73 17.44
C PRO A 52 -9.43 -5.63 18.20
N ARG A 53 -9.39 -5.63 19.54
CA ARG A 53 -10.10 -4.67 20.40
C ARG A 53 -9.19 -3.53 20.85
N LYS A 54 -7.89 -3.78 20.92
CA LYS A 54 -6.90 -2.77 21.28
C LYS A 54 -6.73 -1.75 20.15
N ASP A 55 -6.71 -0.48 20.54
CA ASP A 55 -6.17 0.59 19.73
C ASP A 55 -6.78 0.74 18.34
N GLN A 56 -8.07 0.43 18.18
CA GLN A 56 -8.74 0.46 16.87
C GLN A 56 -8.52 1.81 16.13
N ASN A 57 -8.65 2.93 16.83
CA ASN A 57 -8.38 4.26 16.27
C ASN A 57 -6.91 4.49 15.91
N VAL A 58 -5.97 4.01 16.73
CA VAL A 58 -4.52 4.11 16.47
C VAL A 58 -4.17 3.30 15.23
N ARG A 59 -4.68 2.06 15.14
CA ARG A 59 -4.43 1.13 14.03
C ARG A 59 -5.03 1.63 12.72
N PHE A 60 -6.26 2.13 12.78
CA PHE A 60 -6.90 2.79 11.64
C PHE A 60 -6.01 3.93 11.15
N ASN A 61 -5.68 4.89 12.01
CA ASN A 61 -4.87 6.05 11.61
C ASN A 61 -3.47 5.63 11.15
N ALA A 62 -2.86 4.61 11.75
CA ALA A 62 -1.55 4.10 11.35
C ALA A 62 -1.57 3.58 9.91
N CYS A 63 -2.61 2.86 9.49
CA CYS A 63 -2.76 2.43 8.09
C CYS A 63 -2.76 3.62 7.12
N HIS A 64 -3.54 4.65 7.45
CA HIS A 64 -3.72 5.81 6.57
C HIS A 64 -2.50 6.72 6.53
N VAL A 65 -1.82 6.93 7.65
CA VAL A 65 -0.54 7.66 7.72
C VAL A 65 0.54 6.90 6.95
N LEU A 66 0.62 5.57 7.12
CA LEU A 66 1.54 4.74 6.36
C LEU A 66 1.27 4.82 4.86
N GLY A 67 0.01 4.81 4.43
CA GLY A 67 -0.38 5.03 3.03
C GLY A 67 0.07 6.39 2.49
N ARG A 68 -0.02 7.45 3.31
CA ARG A 68 0.48 8.78 2.93
C ARG A 68 2.00 8.81 2.78
N TYR A 69 2.74 8.19 3.70
CA TYR A 69 4.19 8.09 3.58
C TYR A 69 4.62 7.25 2.37
N ALA A 70 3.90 6.15 2.10
CA ALA A 70 4.12 5.32 0.93
C ALA A 70 3.83 6.09 -0.38
N LYS A 71 2.78 6.93 -0.39
CA LYS A 71 2.47 7.88 -1.48
C LYS A 71 3.64 8.86 -1.70
N TRP A 72 4.29 9.33 -0.64
CA TRP A 72 5.50 10.15 -0.71
C TRP A 72 6.79 9.37 -1.05
N ARG A 73 6.67 8.12 -1.52
CA ARG A 73 7.79 7.24 -1.89
C ARG A 73 8.79 6.98 -0.77
N GLN A 74 8.36 7.01 0.49
CA GLN A 74 9.20 6.53 1.58
C GLN A 74 9.33 5.01 1.50
N LEU A 75 10.55 4.52 1.27
CA LEU A 75 10.84 3.10 1.04
C LEU A 75 10.39 2.21 2.21
N ASP A 76 10.64 2.64 3.45
CA ASP A 76 10.21 1.89 4.64
C ASP A 76 8.69 1.78 4.73
N ALA A 77 7.98 2.87 4.42
CA ALA A 77 6.53 2.89 4.45
C ALA A 77 5.94 1.98 3.35
N GLN A 78 6.48 2.06 2.13
CA GLN A 78 6.10 1.16 1.04
C GLN A 78 6.36 -0.29 1.43
N LYS A 79 7.53 -0.61 2.00
CA LYS A 79 7.87 -1.97 2.44
C LYS A 79 6.88 -2.49 3.47
N ILE A 80 6.68 -1.74 4.56
CA ILE A 80 5.74 -2.13 5.62
C ILE A 80 4.34 -2.32 5.05
N LEU A 81 3.87 -1.39 4.20
CA LEU A 81 2.54 -1.46 3.61
C LEU A 81 2.37 -2.70 2.72
N THR A 82 3.32 -2.95 1.82
CA THR A 82 3.26 -4.07 0.87
C THR A 82 3.38 -5.43 1.53
N ASP A 83 4.14 -5.52 2.62
CA ASP A 83 4.36 -6.78 3.33
C ASP A 83 3.14 -7.08 4.23
N THR A 84 2.58 -6.04 4.87
CA THR A 84 1.51 -6.20 5.85
C THR A 84 0.14 -6.42 5.20
N VAL A 85 -0.13 -5.86 4.02
CA VAL A 85 -1.41 -6.10 3.33
C VAL A 85 -1.59 -7.56 2.91
N LEU A 86 -0.47 -8.27 2.71
CA LEU A 86 -0.43 -9.69 2.34
C LEU A 86 -0.59 -10.62 3.55
N ASP A 87 -0.56 -10.09 4.78
CA ASP A 87 -0.78 -10.87 5.98
C ASP A 87 -2.27 -11.22 6.13
N THR A 88 -2.59 -12.49 5.85
CA THR A 88 -3.95 -13.03 5.93
C THR A 88 -4.40 -13.31 7.36
N SER A 89 -3.50 -13.24 8.35
CA SER A 89 -3.84 -13.39 9.77
C SER A 89 -4.43 -12.11 10.39
N LEU A 90 -4.29 -10.97 9.72
CA LEU A 90 -4.89 -9.70 10.16
C LEU A 90 -6.40 -9.72 10.00
N SER A 91 -7.08 -8.96 10.85
CA SER A 91 -8.53 -8.81 10.77
C SER A 91 -8.93 -8.22 9.41
N ARG A 92 -10.06 -8.68 8.87
CA ARG A 92 -10.61 -8.18 7.60
C ARG A 92 -10.71 -6.66 7.56
N HIS A 93 -11.08 -6.03 8.68
CA HIS A 93 -11.12 -4.58 8.82
C HIS A 93 -9.76 -3.93 8.53
N ILE A 94 -8.69 -4.37 9.18
CA ILE A 94 -7.33 -3.82 8.97
C ILE A 94 -6.83 -4.09 7.57
N ARG A 95 -7.09 -5.28 7.02
CA ARG A 95 -6.73 -5.61 5.64
C ARG A 95 -7.39 -4.65 4.64
N PHE A 96 -8.65 -4.27 4.86
CA PHE A 96 -9.33 -3.25 4.05
C PHE A 96 -8.77 -1.84 4.24
N GLN A 97 -8.35 -1.47 5.46
CA GLN A 97 -7.65 -0.20 5.67
C GLN A 97 -6.31 -0.16 4.92
N LEU A 98 -5.56 -1.25 4.91
CA LEU A 98 -4.28 -1.36 4.20
C LEU A 98 -4.45 -1.31 2.68
N ILE A 99 -5.48 -1.96 2.13
CA ILE A 99 -5.79 -1.87 0.69
C ILE A 99 -6.21 -0.44 0.31
N THR A 100 -6.98 0.23 1.16
CA THR A 100 -7.35 1.65 0.98
C THR A 100 -6.11 2.54 1.02
N ALA A 101 -5.18 2.28 1.94
CA ALA A 101 -3.91 2.97 2.04
C ALA A 101 -3.04 2.77 0.78
N ILE A 102 -3.00 1.55 0.23
CA ILE A 102 -2.35 1.27 -1.07
C ILE A 102 -3.02 2.03 -2.21
N SER A 103 -4.35 2.14 -2.24
CA SER A 103 -5.03 2.90 -3.30
C SER A 103 -4.58 4.36 -3.36
N ARG A 104 -4.16 4.96 -2.24
CA ARG A 104 -3.67 6.35 -2.22
C ARG A 104 -2.31 6.51 -2.88
N THR A 105 -1.49 5.47 -2.91
CA THR A 105 -0.18 5.53 -3.57
C THR A 105 -0.34 5.64 -5.09
N TYR A 106 -1.45 5.13 -5.65
CA TYR A 106 -1.77 5.25 -7.08
C TYR A 106 -2.00 6.69 -7.54
N GLU A 107 -2.38 7.60 -6.64
CA GLU A 107 -2.65 9.01 -7.01
C GLU A 107 -1.41 9.77 -7.50
N LEU A 108 -0.19 9.32 -7.17
CA LEU A 108 1.07 9.91 -7.66
C LEU A 108 1.82 9.01 -8.64
N MET A 109 1.20 7.89 -9.06
CA MET A 109 1.78 7.05 -10.10
C MET A 109 1.61 7.77 -11.43
N ILE A 110 2.70 7.89 -12.17
CA ILE A 110 2.69 8.45 -13.52
C ILE A 110 2.62 7.25 -14.48
N PRO A 111 1.54 7.08 -15.25
CA PRO A 111 1.49 6.05 -16.30
C PRO A 111 2.70 6.20 -17.23
N GLY A 112 3.42 5.10 -17.47
CA GLY A 112 4.68 5.10 -18.25
C GLY A 112 5.96 5.30 -17.42
N ASN A 113 5.87 5.66 -16.14
CA ASN A 113 7.02 5.66 -15.21
C ASN A 113 6.65 4.93 -13.90
N MET A 114 6.23 3.67 -14.02
CA MET A 114 5.78 2.87 -12.87
C MET A 114 6.90 2.01 -12.26
N TYR A 115 8.15 2.18 -12.71
CA TYR A 115 9.29 1.41 -12.18
C TYR A 115 9.46 1.60 -10.67
N ASP A 116 9.41 2.85 -10.19
CA ASP A 116 9.53 3.18 -8.76
C ASP A 116 8.38 2.63 -7.92
N ASP A 117 7.24 2.37 -8.56
CA ASP A 117 6.01 1.88 -7.93
C ASP A 117 5.80 0.37 -8.18
N ARG A 118 6.80 -0.32 -8.74
CA ARG A 118 6.73 -1.74 -9.12
C ARG A 118 6.30 -2.63 -7.97
N LYS A 119 6.85 -2.41 -6.76
CA LYS A 119 6.51 -3.24 -5.60
C LYS A 119 5.02 -3.14 -5.25
N ILE A 120 4.45 -1.95 -5.34
CA ILE A 120 3.02 -1.71 -5.10
C ILE A 120 2.16 -2.44 -6.14
N ILE A 121 2.49 -2.31 -7.43
CA ILE A 121 1.77 -3.00 -8.50
C ILE A 121 1.80 -4.50 -8.30
N LEU A 122 2.99 -5.08 -8.09
CA LEU A 122 3.13 -6.52 -7.91
C LEU A 122 2.39 -7.02 -6.66
N THR A 123 2.37 -6.24 -5.57
CA THR A 123 1.57 -6.57 -4.39
C THR A 123 0.08 -6.59 -4.70
N LEU A 124 -0.44 -5.65 -5.48
CA LEU A 124 -1.86 -5.68 -5.88
C LEU A 124 -2.18 -6.86 -6.81
N VAL A 125 -1.28 -7.20 -7.74
CA VAL A 125 -1.46 -8.40 -8.57
C VAL A 125 -1.48 -9.66 -7.70
N LYS A 126 -0.65 -9.75 -6.66
CA LYS A 126 -0.70 -10.86 -5.69
C LYS A 126 -2.03 -10.93 -4.93
N LEU A 127 -2.58 -9.78 -4.53
CA LEU A 127 -3.88 -9.70 -3.83
C LEU A 127 -5.07 -10.17 -4.70
N LEU A 128 -4.90 -10.32 -6.01
CA LEU A 128 -5.91 -10.94 -6.87
C LEU A 128 -6.13 -12.44 -6.60
N ASP A 129 -5.18 -13.12 -5.94
CA ASP A 129 -5.34 -14.51 -5.48
C ASP A 129 -5.64 -14.62 -3.98
N ASP A 130 -6.00 -13.52 -3.33
CA ASP A 130 -6.29 -13.53 -1.90
C ASP A 130 -7.43 -14.50 -1.53
N PRO A 131 -7.41 -15.17 -0.37
CA PRO A 131 -8.55 -15.99 0.07
C PRO A 131 -9.85 -15.20 0.22
N ASP A 132 -9.80 -13.92 0.64
CA ASP A 132 -10.98 -13.08 0.80
C ASP A 132 -11.42 -12.47 -0.55
N GLY A 133 -12.65 -12.76 -0.98
CA GLY A 133 -13.18 -12.26 -2.26
C GLY A 133 -13.35 -10.74 -2.32
N GLY A 134 -13.58 -10.09 -1.17
CA GLY A 134 -13.58 -8.63 -1.07
C GLY A 134 -12.20 -8.06 -1.31
N VAL A 135 -11.15 -8.64 -0.71
CA VAL A 135 -9.76 -8.23 -0.94
C VAL A 135 -9.41 -8.33 -2.43
N ARG A 136 -9.72 -9.47 -3.07
CA ARG A 136 -9.54 -9.64 -4.53
C ARG A 136 -10.24 -8.56 -5.34
N GLY A 137 -11.50 -8.27 -4.99
CA GLY A 137 -12.32 -7.25 -5.67
C GLY A 137 -11.73 -5.85 -5.56
N TYR A 138 -11.33 -5.43 -4.36
CA TYR A 138 -10.73 -4.12 -4.15
C TYR A 138 -9.37 -3.97 -4.84
N ALA A 139 -8.51 -4.99 -4.78
CA ALA A 139 -7.23 -4.98 -5.49
C ALA A 139 -7.42 -4.80 -7.00
N HIS A 140 -8.40 -5.49 -7.58
CA HIS A 140 -8.75 -5.34 -8.99
C HIS A 140 -9.27 -3.94 -9.32
N ILE A 141 -10.11 -3.34 -8.47
CA ILE A 141 -10.60 -1.95 -8.66
C ILE A 141 -9.42 -0.97 -8.73
N ILE A 142 -8.43 -1.12 -7.85
CA ILE A 142 -7.25 -0.24 -7.82
C ILE A 142 -6.40 -0.42 -9.08
N LEU A 143 -6.11 -1.66 -9.47
CA LEU A 143 -5.35 -1.97 -10.69
C LEU A 143 -6.04 -1.44 -11.97
N LYS A 144 -7.38 -1.51 -12.02
CA LYS A 144 -8.15 -0.92 -13.13
C LYS A 144 -7.99 0.60 -13.23
N LYS A 145 -7.94 1.31 -12.09
CA LYS A 145 -7.69 2.76 -12.08
C LYS A 145 -6.31 3.10 -12.63
N GLY A 146 -5.28 2.35 -12.25
CA GLY A 146 -3.92 2.56 -12.74
C GLY A 146 -3.68 2.19 -14.21
N THR A 147 -4.66 1.60 -14.89
CA THR A 147 -4.60 1.21 -16.30
C THR A 147 -5.55 2.02 -17.18
N ASP A 148 -6.11 3.13 -16.69
CA ASP A 148 -7.16 3.91 -17.37
C ASP A 148 -8.33 3.04 -17.86
N GLY A 149 -8.64 1.98 -17.11
CA GLY A 149 -9.71 1.04 -17.46
C GLY A 149 -9.37 0.02 -18.55
N VAL A 150 -8.18 0.07 -19.16
CA VAL A 150 -7.68 -0.91 -20.15
C VAL A 150 -7.54 -2.31 -19.53
N GLY A 151 -7.31 -2.38 -18.20
CA GLY A 151 -7.12 -3.62 -17.45
C GLY A 151 -8.40 -4.42 -17.21
N LYS A 152 -9.06 -4.93 -18.26
CA LYS A 152 -9.96 -6.08 -18.14
C LYS A 152 -9.27 -7.31 -18.72
N PHE A 153 -8.24 -7.83 -18.03
CA PHE A 153 -7.63 -9.12 -18.36
C PHE A 153 -8.53 -10.33 -18.06
N GLY A 154 -9.86 -10.16 -18.09
CA GLY A 154 -10.85 -11.17 -17.76
C GLY A 154 -10.98 -11.46 -16.26
N PHE A 155 -10.39 -10.65 -15.38
CA PHE A 155 -10.43 -10.91 -13.94
C PHE A 155 -11.82 -10.63 -13.36
N ASN A 156 -12.31 -11.59 -12.56
CA ASN A 156 -13.47 -11.43 -11.70
C ASN A 156 -13.19 -12.14 -10.37
N ALA A 157 -13.40 -11.44 -9.26
CA ALA A 157 -13.13 -11.95 -7.91
C ALA A 157 -13.96 -13.19 -7.55
N GLY A 158 -15.13 -13.37 -8.19
CA GLY A 158 -16.03 -14.50 -7.99
C GLY A 158 -15.75 -15.73 -8.86
N HIS A 159 -14.87 -15.63 -9.87
CA HIS A 159 -14.52 -16.79 -10.70
C HIS A 159 -13.78 -17.87 -9.88
N ASN A 160 -13.77 -19.11 -10.38
CA ASN A 160 -12.99 -20.19 -9.79
C ASN A 160 -11.47 -19.89 -9.82
N LYS A 161 -10.68 -20.67 -9.07
CA LYS A 161 -9.23 -20.44 -8.95
C LYS A 161 -8.52 -20.48 -10.31
N THR A 162 -8.86 -21.42 -11.17
CA THR A 162 -8.23 -21.59 -12.50
C THR A 162 -8.41 -20.36 -13.38
N ASP A 163 -9.64 -19.86 -13.48
CA ASP A 163 -9.95 -18.68 -14.29
C ASP A 163 -9.30 -17.41 -13.74
N ARG A 164 -9.27 -17.26 -12.40
CA ARG A 164 -8.54 -16.16 -11.76
C ARG A 164 -7.05 -16.23 -12.07
N GLN A 165 -6.45 -17.43 -12.00
CA GLN A 165 -5.02 -17.61 -12.29
C GLN A 165 -4.68 -17.27 -13.75
N ALA A 166 -5.54 -17.60 -14.71
CA ALA A 166 -5.36 -17.20 -16.11
C ALA A 166 -5.35 -15.67 -16.27
N ALA A 167 -6.26 -14.96 -15.60
CA ALA A 167 -6.29 -13.50 -15.60
C ALA A 167 -5.09 -12.88 -14.84
N ILE A 168 -4.65 -13.49 -13.74
CA ILE A 168 -3.49 -13.06 -12.95
C ILE A 168 -2.19 -13.17 -13.76
N ARG A 169 -2.04 -14.19 -14.61
CA ARG A 169 -0.88 -14.28 -15.53
C ARG A 169 -0.79 -13.06 -16.43
N ARG A 170 -1.90 -12.67 -17.06
CA ARG A 170 -1.97 -11.47 -17.92
C ARG A 170 -1.67 -10.17 -17.13
N TRP A 171 -2.13 -10.08 -15.88
CA TRP A 171 -1.78 -8.98 -14.99
C TRP A 171 -0.27 -8.94 -14.69
N ASN A 172 0.38 -10.09 -14.49
CA ASN A 172 1.83 -10.15 -14.31
C ASN A 172 2.58 -9.75 -15.59
N ASP A 173 2.12 -10.19 -16.76
CA ASP A 173 2.72 -9.82 -18.05
C ASP A 173 2.66 -8.31 -18.27
N TRP A 174 1.49 -7.70 -18.03
CA TRP A 174 1.33 -6.26 -18.06
C TRP A 174 2.22 -5.55 -17.04
N ALA A 175 2.24 -6.03 -15.78
CA ALA A 175 3.05 -5.41 -14.73
C ALA A 175 4.55 -5.45 -15.09
N ALA A 176 5.04 -6.53 -15.70
CA ALA A 176 6.41 -6.63 -16.18
C ALA A 176 6.74 -5.53 -17.22
N GLN A 177 5.82 -5.29 -18.16
CA GLN A 177 5.98 -4.24 -19.17
C GLN A 177 5.87 -2.83 -18.58
N ALA A 178 4.81 -2.57 -17.81
CA ALA A 178 4.52 -1.26 -17.23
C ALA A 178 5.58 -0.79 -16.22
N THR A 179 6.25 -1.75 -15.57
CA THR A 179 7.30 -1.50 -14.57
C THR A 179 8.71 -1.69 -15.12
N THR A 180 8.89 -1.74 -16.43
CA THR A 180 10.23 -1.74 -17.03
C THR A 180 10.87 -0.34 -16.86
N PRO A 181 12.17 -0.23 -16.52
CA PRO A 181 12.85 1.06 -16.50
C PRO A 181 12.74 1.79 -17.84
N LEU A 182 12.53 3.11 -17.79
CA LEU A 182 12.44 3.99 -18.97
C LEU A 182 13.70 3.96 -19.86
N LEU A 183 14.84 3.53 -19.31
CA LEU A 183 16.11 3.36 -20.04
C LEU A 183 16.27 1.99 -20.71
N SER A 184 15.25 1.13 -20.69
CA SER A 184 15.27 -0.08 -21.50
C SER A 184 15.17 0.27 -22.99
N ASP A 185 15.84 -0.50 -23.85
CA ASP A 185 15.98 -0.29 -25.31
C ASP A 185 14.67 -0.02 -26.08
N ASN A 186 13.51 -0.24 -25.45
CA ASN A 186 12.18 -0.05 -26.02
C ASN A 186 11.79 1.43 -26.23
N PHE A 187 12.38 2.39 -25.51
CA PHE A 187 12.11 3.81 -25.73
C PHE A 187 12.99 4.43 -26.83
N ILE A 188 14.21 3.91 -27.01
CA ILE A 188 15.17 4.39 -28.03
C ILE A 188 14.80 3.87 -29.43
N LYS A 189 14.04 2.77 -29.52
CA LYS A 189 13.64 2.12 -30.79
C LYS A 189 12.24 2.48 -31.31
N LYS A 190 11.68 3.64 -30.96
CA LYS A 190 10.65 4.25 -31.83
C LYS A 190 11.37 5.11 -32.87
N PRO A 191 11.59 4.63 -34.11
CA PRO A 191 11.84 5.57 -35.18
C PRO A 191 10.58 6.42 -35.33
N LEU A 192 10.75 7.74 -35.32
CA LEU A 192 9.79 8.64 -35.95
C LEU A 192 9.73 8.26 -37.43
N LYS A 193 8.71 7.50 -37.82
CA LYS A 193 8.04 7.49 -39.13
C LYS A 193 6.90 6.48 -39.15
#